data_AF-A0A0C3CHD7-F1
#
_entry.id   AF-A0A0C3CHD7-F1
#
_cell.length_a   1.000
_cell.length_b   1.000
_cell.length_c   1.000
_cell.angle_alpha   90.00
_cell.angle_beta   90.00
_cell.angle_gamma   90.00
#
_symmetry.space_group_name_H-M   'P 1'
#
loop_
_entity.id
_entity.type
_entity.pdbx_description
1 polymer ?
#
loop_
_entity_poly.entity_id
_entity_poly.type
_entity_poly.pdbx_seq_one_letter_code
_entity_poly.pdbx_strand_id
1 'polypeptide(L)'
;MPYARVPGKLPPPRPDFSFTKRPKTKTREFFWRWRIWVEATFALTVYEPWEKVVVLTIFAILFVAMLTLMVNYLPRQLVFMRRRTMYYLWGEDWEERALWSYLVANDRGIDVKEIS
;
A
#
# COMPACT_ATOMS: atom_id res chain seq x y z
N MET A 1 -4.89 67.00 22.32
CA MET A 1 -4.85 65.83 21.44
C MET A 1 -5.35 64.62 22.23
N PRO A 2 -6.45 63.95 21.84
CA PRO A 2 -6.90 62.75 22.54
C PRO A 2 -5.96 61.58 22.25
N TYR A 3 -5.48 60.91 23.30
CA TYR A 3 -4.64 59.72 23.21
C TYR A 3 -5.51 58.50 22.90
N ALA A 4 -5.15 57.74 21.87
CA ALA A 4 -5.81 56.49 21.55
C ALA A 4 -5.55 55.45 22.66
N ARG A 5 -6.60 54.93 23.29
CA ARG A 5 -6.47 53.83 24.25
C ARG A 5 -6.01 52.56 23.52
N VAL A 6 -4.88 52.01 23.92
CA VAL A 6 -4.40 50.72 23.40
C VAL A 6 -5.39 49.64 23.87
N PRO A 7 -5.98 48.85 22.96
CA PRO A 7 -6.90 47.79 23.36
C PRO A 7 -6.15 46.74 24.19
N GLY A 8 -6.75 46.29 25.29
CA GLY A 8 -6.13 45.32 26.21
C GLY A 8 -5.89 43.92 25.62
N LYS A 9 -6.41 43.65 24.41
CA LYS A 9 -6.04 42.51 23.58
C LYS A 9 -5.70 43.00 22.19
N LEU A 10 -4.50 42.64 21.74
CA LEU A 10 -4.10 42.82 20.36
C LEU A 10 -4.95 41.90 19.47
N PRO A 11 -5.39 42.35 18.28
CA PRO A 11 -5.99 41.46 17.31
C PRO A 11 -5.00 40.36 16.94
N PRO A 12 -5.47 39.15 16.62
CA PRO A 12 -4.57 38.08 16.20
C PRO A 12 -3.78 38.53 14.97
N PRO A 13 -2.48 38.20 14.88
CA PRO A 13 -1.68 38.52 13.71
C PRO A 13 -2.30 37.84 12.48
N ARG A 14 -2.62 38.63 11.46
CA ARG A 14 -2.86 38.10 10.11
C ARG A 14 -1.49 37.96 9.44
N PRO A 15 -1.21 36.88 8.70
CA PRO A 15 -2.10 35.77 8.34
C PRO A 15 -2.22 34.70 9.45
N ASP A 16 -3.41 34.11 9.58
CA ASP A 16 -3.67 33.06 10.57
C ASP A 16 -3.08 31.72 10.10
N PHE A 17 -2.03 31.27 10.78
CA PHE A 17 -1.39 29.96 10.55
C PHE A 17 -2.04 28.81 11.34
N SER A 18 -3.27 28.99 11.85
CA SER A 18 -3.99 27.93 12.58
C SER A 18 -4.11 26.63 11.78
N PHE A 19 -4.20 26.72 10.45
CA PHE A 19 -4.32 25.57 9.54
C PHE A 19 -3.06 24.68 9.47
N THR A 20 -1.87 25.23 9.72
CA THR A 20 -0.61 24.47 9.67
C THR A 20 -0.26 23.82 11.01
N LYS A 21 -1.04 24.08 12.07
CA LYS A 21 -0.79 23.50 13.39
C LYS A 21 -1.05 21.99 13.39
N ARG A 22 -0.05 21.24 13.86
CA ARG A 22 -0.17 19.79 14.09
C ARG A 22 -1.35 19.50 15.03
N PRO A 23 -2.29 18.62 14.65
CA PRO A 23 -3.40 18.25 15.51
C PRO A 23 -2.92 17.38 16.68
N LYS A 24 -3.55 17.54 17.85
CA LYS A 24 -3.15 16.85 19.11
C LYS A 24 -3.56 15.37 19.17
N THR A 25 -4.48 14.93 18.32
CA THR A 25 -5.02 13.56 18.30
C THR A 25 -4.18 12.64 17.40
N LYS A 26 -3.85 11.43 17.86
CA LYS A 26 -3.01 10.46 17.10
C LYS A 26 -3.55 10.16 15.69
N THR A 27 -4.85 9.94 15.55
CA THR A 27 -5.47 9.67 14.24
C THR A 27 -5.38 10.87 13.30
N ARG A 28 -5.68 12.07 13.82
CA ARG A 28 -5.57 13.32 13.05
C ARG A 28 -4.13 13.63 12.67
N GLU A 29 -3.16 13.25 13.51
CA GLU A 29 -1.74 13.38 13.19
C GLU A 29 -1.32 12.48 12.02
N PHE A 30 -1.80 11.24 11.98
CA PHE A 30 -1.53 10.34 10.86
C PHE A 30 -2.04 10.92 9.53
N PHE A 31 -3.29 11.36 9.49
CA PHE A 31 -3.85 12.01 8.30
C PHE A 31 -3.15 13.32 7.96
N TRP A 32 -2.73 14.10 8.96
CA TRP A 32 -1.96 15.34 8.74
C TRP A 32 -0.59 15.06 8.12
N ARG A 33 0.12 14.02 8.58
CA ARG A 33 1.40 13.59 7.99
C ARG A 33 1.21 13.09 6.57
N TRP A 34 0.19 12.26 6.34
CA TRP A 34 -0.13 11.74 5.01
C TRP A 34 -0.46 12.87 4.04
N ARG A 35 -1.29 13.83 4.47
CA ARG A 35 -1.61 15.04 3.71
C ARG A 35 -0.36 15.83 3.34
N ILE A 36 0.53 16.12 4.30
CA ILE A 36 1.76 16.88 4.04
C ILE A 36 2.69 16.13 3.08
N TRP A 37 2.80 14.81 3.23
CA TRP A 37 3.57 13.98 2.31
C TRP A 37 3.06 14.11 0.88
N VAL A 38 1.75 13.99 0.69
CA VAL A 38 1.10 14.14 -0.63
C VAL A 38 1.28 15.55 -1.18
N GLU A 39 1.09 16.58 -0.35
CA GLU A 39 1.30 17.99 -0.75
C GLU A 39 2.76 18.26 -1.15
N ALA A 40 3.73 17.63 -0.48
CA ALA A 40 5.15 17.78 -0.74
C ALA A 40 5.62 17.03 -2.00
N THR A 41 5.20 15.77 -2.20
CA THR A 41 5.66 14.96 -3.35
C THR A 41 5.15 15.49 -4.69
N PHE A 42 3.98 16.10 -4.71
CA PHE A 42 3.34 16.58 -5.93
C PHE A 42 3.38 18.11 -6.10
N ALA A 43 4.08 18.83 -5.20
CA ALA A 43 4.10 20.30 -5.18
C ALA A 43 2.70 20.93 -5.31
N LEU A 44 1.69 20.27 -4.72
CA LEU A 44 0.27 20.69 -4.80
C LEU A 44 0.02 22.03 -4.12
N THR A 45 1.02 22.62 -3.48
CA THR A 45 0.97 23.94 -2.86
C THR A 45 0.83 25.06 -3.89
N VAL A 46 1.29 24.86 -5.14
CA VAL A 46 1.30 25.89 -6.20
C VAL A 46 0.01 25.90 -7.03
N TYR A 47 -0.66 24.76 -7.16
CA TYR A 47 -1.85 24.60 -8.00
C TYR A 47 -3.08 25.33 -7.41
N GLU A 48 -4.04 25.66 -8.27
CA GLU A 48 -5.33 26.16 -7.81
C GLU A 48 -6.16 25.04 -7.14
N PRO A 49 -7.12 25.37 -6.25
CA PRO A 49 -7.89 24.35 -5.53
C PRO A 49 -8.61 23.35 -6.43
N TRP A 50 -9.07 23.79 -7.61
CA TRP A 50 -9.77 22.93 -8.56
C TRP A 50 -8.81 22.02 -9.34
N GLU A 51 -7.63 22.51 -9.75
CA GLU A 51 -6.60 21.74 -10.47
C GLU A 51 -6.11 20.56 -9.63
N LYS A 52 -5.93 20.78 -8.32
CA LYS A 52 -5.56 19.73 -7.36
C LYS A 52 -6.54 18.56 -7.38
N VAL A 53 -7.84 18.85 -7.49
CA VAL A 53 -8.88 17.80 -7.52
C VAL A 53 -8.72 16.96 -8.79
N VAL A 54 -8.49 17.59 -9.94
CA VAL A 54 -8.30 16.89 -11.22
C VAL A 54 -7.03 16.03 -11.22
N VAL A 55 -5.91 16.55 -10.70
CA VAL A 55 -4.66 15.78 -10.62
C VAL A 55 -4.80 14.58 -9.68
N LEU A 56 -5.44 14.78 -8.51
CA LEU A 56 -5.67 13.71 -7.56
C LEU A 56 -6.62 12.63 -8.11
N THR A 57 -7.65 12.99 -8.88
CA THR A 57 -8.55 11.99 -9.49
C THR A 57 -7.82 11.17 -10.54
N ILE A 58 -7.03 11.80 -11.42
CA ILE A 58 -6.23 11.09 -12.42
C ILE A 58 -5.23 10.16 -11.73
N PHE A 59 -4.51 10.64 -10.71
CA PHE A 59 -3.56 9.82 -9.97
C PHE A 59 -4.25 8.65 -9.26
N ALA A 60 -5.42 8.86 -8.66
CA ALA A 60 -6.20 7.80 -8.03
C ALA A 60 -6.63 6.73 -9.04
N ILE A 61 -7.09 7.14 -10.23
CA ILE A 61 -7.45 6.21 -11.31
C ILE A 61 -6.23 5.40 -11.74
N LEU A 62 -5.09 6.06 -11.98
CA LEU A 62 -3.84 5.39 -12.35
C LEU A 62 -3.36 4.42 -11.26
N PHE A 63 -3.47 4.82 -9.99
CA PHE A 63 -3.07 3.99 -8.86
C PHE A 63 -3.97 2.76 -8.73
N VAL A 64 -5.29 2.92 -8.84
CA VAL A 64 -6.24 1.79 -8.85
C VAL A 64 -6.01 0.89 -10.05
N ALA A 65 -5.78 1.45 -11.24
CA ALA A 65 -5.44 0.68 -12.43
C ALA A 65 -4.14 -0.12 -12.22
N MET A 66 -3.10 0.51 -11.65
CA MET A 66 -1.83 -0.15 -11.33
C MET A 66 -2.00 -1.25 -10.29
N LEU A 67 -2.77 -1.04 -9.23
CA LEU A 67 -3.10 -2.07 -8.24
C LEU A 67 -3.89 -3.22 -8.88
N THR A 68 -4.86 -2.91 -9.72
CA THR A 68 -5.64 -3.91 -10.47
C THR A 68 -4.74 -4.72 -11.37
N LEU A 69 -3.80 -4.06 -12.06
CA LEU A 69 -2.79 -4.72 -12.88
C LEU A 69 -1.90 -5.62 -12.03
N MET A 70 -1.40 -5.14 -10.88
CA MET A 70 -0.62 -5.95 -9.95
C MET A 70 -1.41 -7.17 -9.49
N VAL A 71 -2.62 -7.00 -8.95
CA VAL A 71 -3.40 -8.12 -8.42
C VAL A 71 -3.74 -9.16 -9.49
N ASN A 72 -3.96 -8.74 -10.74
CA ASN A 72 -4.26 -9.69 -11.83
C ASN A 72 -3.00 -10.27 -12.51
N TYR A 73 -1.91 -9.53 -12.57
CA TYR A 73 -0.69 -9.89 -13.30
C TYR A 73 0.33 -10.61 -12.42
N LEU A 74 0.50 -10.16 -11.17
CA LEU A 74 1.44 -10.73 -10.20
C LEU A 74 1.19 -12.22 -9.91
N PRO A 75 -0.05 -12.72 -9.66
CA PRO A 75 -0.26 -14.15 -9.45
C PRO A 75 0.08 -14.97 -10.70
N ARG A 76 -0.18 -14.42 -11.90
CA ARG A 76 0.16 -15.08 -13.16
C ARG A 76 1.67 -15.27 -13.32
N GLN A 77 2.45 -14.24 -12.97
CA GLN A 77 3.91 -14.33 -12.97
C GLN A 77 4.44 -15.24 -11.86
N LEU A 78 3.83 -15.20 -10.66
CA LEU A 78 4.19 -16.05 -9.53
C LEU A 78 4.00 -17.54 -9.85
N VAL A 79 2.92 -17.93 -10.54
CA VAL A 79 2.71 -19.33 -10.95
C VAL A 79 3.80 -19.79 -11.93
N PHE A 80 4.16 -18.94 -12.88
CA PHE A 80 5.20 -19.26 -13.86
C PHE A 80 6.60 -19.36 -13.22
N MET A 81 6.94 -18.41 -12.35
CA MET A 81 8.18 -18.42 -11.56
C MET A 81 8.21 -19.65 -10.64
N ARG A 82 7.13 -19.93 -9.90
CA ARG A 82 7.00 -21.10 -9.02
C ARG A 82 7.27 -22.40 -9.75
N ARG A 83 6.72 -22.57 -10.96
CA ARG A 83 6.92 -23.80 -11.74
C ARG A 83 8.40 -24.01 -12.06
N ARG A 84 9.11 -22.95 -12.47
CA ARG A 84 10.56 -23.00 -12.72
C ARG A 84 11.36 -23.22 -11.44
N THR A 85 11.03 -22.51 -10.36
CA THR A 85 11.72 -22.66 -9.08
C THR A 85 11.51 -24.06 -8.51
N MET A 86 10.35 -24.69 -8.66
CA MET A 86 10.13 -26.08 -8.24
C MET A 86 11.06 -27.05 -8.99
N TYR A 87 11.30 -26.86 -10.28
CA TYR A 87 12.27 -27.68 -11.01
C TYR A 87 13.70 -27.51 -10.49
N TYR A 88 14.12 -26.29 -10.16
CA TYR A 88 15.48 -26.02 -9.68
C TYR A 88 15.70 -26.31 -8.19
N LEU A 89 14.69 -26.09 -7.36
CA LEU A 89 14.76 -26.29 -5.91
C LEU A 89 14.56 -27.76 -5.53
N TRP A 90 13.75 -28.48 -6.31
CA TRP A 90 13.36 -29.86 -6.03
C TRP A 90 14.04 -30.90 -6.91
N GLY A 91 14.84 -30.46 -7.89
CA GLY A 91 15.76 -31.28 -8.69
C GLY A 91 15.26 -32.70 -8.93
N GLU A 92 14.40 -32.90 -9.92
CA GLU A 92 14.15 -34.21 -10.56
C GLU A 92 13.47 -35.32 -9.73
N ASP A 93 13.31 -35.18 -8.41
CA ASP A 93 13.01 -36.33 -7.55
C ASP A 93 11.56 -36.47 -7.06
N TRP A 94 10.68 -35.49 -7.25
CA TRP A 94 9.36 -35.53 -6.58
C TRP A 94 8.37 -36.52 -7.22
N GLU A 95 8.36 -36.64 -8.55
CA GLU A 95 7.50 -37.62 -9.24
C GLU A 95 8.04 -39.03 -9.03
N GLU A 96 9.35 -39.25 -9.16
CA GLU A 96 9.93 -40.57 -8.89
C GLU A 96 9.74 -40.98 -7.43
N ARG A 97 10.03 -40.13 -6.44
CA ARG A 97 9.84 -40.49 -5.02
C ARG A 97 8.39 -40.68 -4.64
N ALA A 98 7.46 -39.92 -5.24
CA ALA A 98 6.04 -40.13 -5.04
C ALA A 98 5.59 -41.45 -5.69
N LEU A 99 5.99 -41.73 -6.94
CA LEU A 99 5.67 -42.98 -7.62
C LEU A 99 6.28 -44.19 -6.88
N TRP A 100 7.52 -44.09 -6.41
CA TRP A 100 8.16 -45.12 -5.60
C TRP A 100 7.46 -45.31 -4.26
N SER A 101 7.01 -44.25 -3.58
CA SER A 101 6.25 -44.39 -2.33
C SER A 101 4.89 -45.04 -2.57
N TYR A 102 4.20 -44.72 -3.68
CA TYR A 102 2.95 -45.38 -4.08
C TYR A 102 3.16 -46.85 -4.44
N LEU A 103 4.20 -47.18 -5.23
CA LEU A 103 4.51 -48.56 -5.61
C LEU A 103 4.89 -49.42 -4.41
N VAL A 104 5.70 -48.88 -3.49
CA VAL A 104 6.09 -49.56 -2.24
C VAL A 104 4.91 -49.72 -1.28
N ALA A 105 3.99 -48.75 -1.21
CA ALA A 105 2.77 -48.86 -0.42
C ALA A 105 1.81 -49.91 -1.01
N ASN A 106 1.69 -49.96 -2.34
CA ASN A 106 0.88 -50.93 -3.06
C ASN A 106 1.43 -52.36 -2.93
N ASP A 107 2.76 -52.55 -3.02
CA ASP A 107 3.41 -53.85 -2.81
C ASP A 107 3.27 -54.36 -1.36
N ARG A 108 3.24 -53.44 -0.39
CA ARG A 108 3.00 -53.76 1.03
C ARG A 108 1.52 -53.85 1.41
N GLY A 109 0.59 -53.66 0.47
CA GLY A 109 -0.85 -53.75 0.72
C GLY A 109 -1.38 -52.70 1.71
N ILE A 110 -0.69 -51.57 1.86
CA ILE A 110 -1.08 -50.49 2.78
C ILE A 110 -1.98 -49.52 1.99
N ASP A 111 -3.25 -49.42 2.39
CA ASP A 111 -4.20 -48.50 1.76
C ASP A 111 -3.83 -47.05 2.11
N VAL A 112 -3.56 -46.25 1.08
CA VAL A 112 -3.00 -44.88 1.16
C VAL A 112 -3.90 -43.91 1.95
N LYS A 113 -5.14 -44.32 2.25
CA LYS A 113 -6.09 -43.57 3.08
C LYS A 113 -5.68 -43.41 4.55
N GLU A 114 -4.70 -44.16 5.05
CA GLU A 114 -4.31 -44.14 6.48
C GLU A 114 -3.19 -43.14 6.83
N ILE A 115 -2.62 -42.43 5.84
CA ILE A 115 -1.48 -41.51 6.02
C ILE A 115 -1.82 -40.05 5.66
N SER A 116 -3.09 -39.75 5.33
CA SER A 116 -3.63 -38.40 5.18
C SER A 116 -4.38 -37.95 6.44
#